data_AF-A0A0N0D2D2-F1
#
_entry.id   AF-A0A0N0D2D2-F1
#
_cell.length_a   1.000
_cell.length_b   1.000
_cell.length_c   1.000
_cell.angle_alpha   90.00
_cell.angle_beta   90.00
_cell.angle_gamma   90.00
#
_symmetry.space_group_name_H-M   'P 1'
#
loop_
_entity.id
_entity.type
_entity.pdbx_description
1 polymer ?
#
loop_
_entity_poly.entity_id
_entity_poly.type
_entity_poly.pdbx_seq_one_letter_code
_entity_poly.pdbx_strand_id
1 'polypeptide(L)'
;TKTMITMFGLFAEIERDLISERTKLGLAAARKKGKQLGRPKGTGKSRLDSYKPEIETLLSNGSSKTFIAKRYKTSLPNLYKWMKKNKIPY
;
A
#
# COMPACT_ATOMS: atom_id res chain seq x y z
N THR A 1 -31.68 13.19 31.67
CA THR A 1 -30.79 12.25 30.95
C THR A 1 -30.28 12.80 29.61
N LYS A 2 -31.12 13.49 28.81
CA LYS A 2 -30.73 14.09 27.51
C LYS A 2 -29.49 14.99 27.56
N THR A 3 -29.36 15.85 28.58
CA THR A 3 -28.21 16.77 28.74
C THR A 3 -26.88 16.05 28.96
N MET A 4 -26.88 14.95 29.73
CA MET A 4 -25.67 14.17 29.97
C MET A 4 -25.19 13.49 28.68
N ILE A 5 -26.11 12.93 27.88
CA ILE A 5 -25.77 12.30 26.61
C ILE A 5 -25.14 13.32 25.65
N THR A 6 -25.70 14.53 25.56
CA THR A 6 -25.12 15.60 24.74
C THR A 6 -23.74 16.02 25.23
N MET A 7 -23.55 16.12 26.54
CA MET A 7 -22.26 16.52 27.12
C MET A 7 -21.17 15.47 26.88
N PHE A 8 -21.49 14.18 27.01
CA PHE A 8 -20.56 13.10 26.64
C PHE A 8 -20.25 13.07 25.15
N GLY A 9 -21.23 13.39 24.29
CA GLY A 9 -21.00 13.57 22.86
C GLY A 9 -19.98 14.68 22.57
N LEU A 10 -20.16 15.85 23.19
CA LEU A 10 -19.24 16.98 23.06
C LEU A 10 -17.82 16.63 23.54
N PHE A 11 -17.69 15.94 24.68
CA PHE A 11 -16.38 15.52 25.17
C PHE A 11 -15.70 14.51 24.23
N ALA A 12 -16.46 13.57 23.68
CA ALA A 12 -15.93 12.62 22.71
C ALA A 12 -15.44 13.29 21.41
N GLU A 13 -16.11 14.36 20.97
CA GLU A 13 -15.68 15.16 19.83
C GLU A 13 -14.37 15.91 20.12
N ILE A 14 -14.31 16.60 21.27
CA ILE A 14 -13.10 17.32 21.70
C ILE A 14 -11.91 16.37 21.82
N GLU A 15 -12.09 15.21 22.44
CA GLU A 15 -11.00 14.24 22.59
C GLU A 15 -10.50 13.74 21.24
N ARG A 16 -11.41 13.43 20.30
CA ARG A 16 -11.06 13.02 18.94
C ARG A 16 -10.22 14.08 18.23
N ASP A 17 -10.61 15.35 18.35
CA ASP A 17 -9.90 16.46 17.73
C ASP A 17 -8.51 16.64 18.32
N LEU A 18 -8.37 16.60 19.66
CA LEU A 18 -7.08 16.67 20.34
C LEU A 18 -6.13 15.53 19.93
N ILE A 19 -6.64 14.30 19.78
CA ILE A 19 -5.86 13.14 19.30
C ILE A 19 -5.42 13.35 17.85
N SER A 20 -6.31 13.85 17.00
CA SER A 20 -6.03 14.15 15.59
C SER A 20 -4.93 15.22 15.47
N GLU A 21 -5.03 16.31 16.22
CA GLU A 21 -4.04 17.38 16.25
C GLU A 21 -2.67 16.87 16.71
N ARG A 22 -2.63 16.12 17.81
CA ARG A 22 -1.38 15.51 18.31
C ARG A 22 -0.70 14.66 17.23
N THR A 23 -1.48 13.85 16.53
CA THR A 23 -0.96 12.99 15.45
C THR A 23 -0.40 13.82 14.29
N LYS A 24 -1.12 14.87 13.87
CA LYS A 24 -0.68 15.78 12.80
C LYS A 24 0.62 16.49 13.17
N LEU A 25 0.73 16.99 14.41
CA LEU A 25 1.95 17.62 14.93
C LEU A 25 3.12 16.65 14.94
N GLY A 26 2.92 15.40 15.40
CA GLY A 26 3.94 14.36 15.39
C GLY A 26 4.42 14.01 13.98
N LEU A 27 3.49 13.85 13.01
CA LEU A 27 3.83 13.61 11.61
C LEU A 27 4.58 14.80 11.00
N ALA A 28 4.19 16.04 11.31
CA ALA A 28 4.89 17.23 10.85
C ALA A 28 6.32 17.30 11.40
N ALA A 29 6.52 17.00 12.69
CA ALA A 29 7.85 16.92 13.29
C ALA A 29 8.71 15.82 12.65
N ALA A 30 8.14 14.63 12.38
CA ALA A 30 8.84 13.55 11.69
C ALA A 30 9.26 13.94 10.26
N ARG A 31 8.39 14.62 9.51
CA ARG A 31 8.73 15.16 8.17
C ARG A 31 9.86 16.18 8.25
N LYS A 32 9.83 17.11 9.22
CA LYS A 32 10.90 18.11 9.44
C LYS A 32 12.25 17.46 9.75
N LYS A 33 12.24 16.32 10.46
CA LYS A 33 13.44 15.49 10.71
C LYS A 33 13.91 14.69 9.49
N GLY A 34 13.27 14.83 8.33
CA GLY A 34 13.62 14.12 7.10
C GLY A 34 13.07 12.69 7.00
N LYS A 35 12.23 12.24 7.94
CA LYS A 35 11.63 10.91 7.86
C LYS A 35 10.61 10.87 6.71
N GLN A 36 10.82 9.97 5.75
CA GLN A 36 9.84 9.69 4.72
C GLN A 36 8.61 9.02 5.35
N LEU A 37 7.45 9.66 5.21
CA LEU A 37 6.17 9.10 5.63
C LEU A 37 5.45 8.45 4.44
N GLY A 38 4.58 7.49 4.74
CA GLY A 38 3.80 6.77 3.72
C GLY A 38 4.63 5.72 2.97
N ARG A 39 4.11 5.26 1.83
CA ARG A 39 4.76 4.25 1.01
C ARG A 39 6.06 4.82 0.41
N PRO A 40 7.20 4.10 0.51
CA PRO A 40 8.44 4.51 -0.14
C PRO A 40 8.24 4.76 -1.64
N LYS A 41 8.91 5.79 -2.17
CA LYS A 41 8.92 6.08 -3.61
C LYS A 41 9.68 4.98 -4.34
N GLY A 42 9.18 4.61 -5.52
CA GLY A 42 9.85 3.66 -6.42
C GLY A 42 9.19 2.29 -6.50
N THR A 43 9.80 1.41 -7.29
CA THR A 43 9.25 0.11 -7.65
C THR A 43 9.47 -0.97 -6.60
N GLY A 44 10.19 -0.66 -5.51
CA GLY A 44 10.43 -1.53 -4.36
C GLY A 44 10.95 -2.93 -4.73
N LYS A 45 10.95 -3.83 -3.75
CA LYS A 45 11.01 -5.27 -3.99
C LYS A 45 9.59 -5.75 -4.24
N SER A 46 9.37 -6.46 -5.34
CA SER A 46 8.11 -7.14 -5.63
C SER A 46 8.17 -8.54 -5.05
N ARG A 47 7.05 -9.04 -4.54
CA ARG A 47 6.92 -10.46 -4.17
C ARG A 47 7.16 -11.40 -5.36
N LEU A 48 6.96 -10.89 -6.58
CA LEU A 48 7.20 -11.63 -7.82
C LEU A 48 8.70 -11.76 -8.16
N ASP A 49 9.58 -10.94 -7.56
CA ASP A 49 11.02 -10.97 -7.88
C ASP A 49 11.65 -12.34 -7.58
N SER A 50 11.18 -13.03 -6.51
CA SER A 50 11.63 -14.38 -6.15
C SER A 50 11.21 -15.47 -7.14
N TYR A 51 10.12 -15.24 -7.88
CA TYR A 51 9.55 -16.21 -8.82
C TYR A 51 9.88 -15.86 -10.27
N LYS A 52 10.79 -14.90 -10.49
CA LYS A 52 11.17 -14.44 -11.83
C LYS A 52 11.45 -15.58 -12.83
N PRO A 53 12.31 -16.57 -12.54
CA PRO A 53 12.60 -17.64 -13.50
C PRO A 53 11.37 -18.50 -13.81
N GLU A 54 10.52 -18.79 -12.82
CA GLU A 54 9.28 -19.56 -13.05
C GLU A 54 8.26 -18.76 -13.86
N ILE A 55 8.16 -17.46 -13.64
CA ILE A 55 7.26 -16.59 -14.42
C ILE A 55 7.72 -16.52 -15.87
N GLU A 56 9.04 -16.43 -16.11
CA GLU A 56 9.61 -16.43 -17.47
C GLU A 56 9.34 -17.75 -18.20
N THR A 57 9.48 -18.90 -17.54
CA THR A 57 9.15 -20.20 -18.16
C THR A 57 7.65 -20.36 -18.42
N LEU A 58 6.80 -19.90 -17.51
CA LEU A 58 5.35 -19.91 -17.72
C LEU A 58 4.94 -19.05 -18.92
N LEU A 59 5.60 -17.90 -19.11
CA LEU A 59 5.37 -17.01 -20.25
C LEU A 59 5.89 -17.63 -21.56
N SER A 60 7.07 -18.26 -21.56
CA SER A 60 7.61 -18.94 -22.76
C SER A 60 6.74 -20.13 -23.19
N ASN A 61 6.14 -20.82 -22.21
CA ASN A 61 5.23 -21.93 -22.44
C ASN A 61 3.82 -21.48 -22.90
N GLY A 62 3.60 -20.17 -23.09
CA GLY A 62 2.32 -19.62 -23.58
C GLY A 62 1.23 -19.53 -22.52
N SER A 63 1.55 -19.62 -21.22
CA SER A 63 0.56 -19.49 -20.15
C SER A 63 -0.09 -18.11 -20.19
N SER A 64 -1.40 -18.05 -19.94
CA SER A 64 -2.12 -16.79 -19.92
C SER A 64 -1.66 -15.91 -18.75
N LYS A 65 -1.53 -14.60 -19.00
CA LYS A 65 -1.09 -13.64 -17.97
C LYS A 65 -2.09 -13.57 -16.80
N THR A 66 -3.36 -13.84 -17.08
CA THR A 66 -4.43 -13.96 -16.07
C THR A 66 -4.21 -15.17 -15.17
N PHE A 67 -3.82 -16.31 -15.73
CA PHE A 67 -3.45 -17.50 -14.96
C PHE A 67 -2.24 -17.23 -14.06
N ILE A 68 -1.19 -16.61 -14.60
CA ILE A 68 0.02 -16.26 -13.85
C ILE A 68 -0.32 -15.31 -12.70
N ALA A 69 -1.11 -14.26 -12.96
CA ALA A 69 -1.53 -13.32 -11.91
C ALA A 69 -2.31 -14.01 -10.79
N LYS A 70 -3.23 -14.91 -11.15
CA LYS A 70 -4.01 -15.70 -10.19
C LYS A 70 -3.13 -16.65 -9.37
N ARG A 71 -2.19 -17.35 -10.01
CA ARG A 71 -1.25 -18.29 -9.37
C ARG A 71 -0.45 -17.61 -8.25
N TYR A 72 0.09 -16.41 -8.50
CA TYR A 72 0.91 -15.67 -7.53
C TYR A 72 0.10 -14.68 -6.65
N LYS A 73 -1.24 -14.79 -6.67
CA LYS A 73 -2.17 -13.94 -5.91
C LYS A 73 -1.86 -12.44 -6.09
N THR A 74 -1.69 -12.04 -7.34
CA THR A 74 -1.44 -10.65 -7.72
C THR A 74 -2.48 -10.17 -8.72
N SER A 75 -2.63 -8.85 -8.86
CA SER A 75 -3.52 -8.27 -9.87
C SER A 75 -2.81 -8.21 -11.22
N LEU A 76 -3.58 -8.31 -12.30
CA LEU A 76 -3.06 -8.18 -13.68
C LEU A 76 -2.25 -6.89 -13.88
N PRO A 77 -2.71 -5.72 -13.40
CA PRO A 77 -1.93 -4.47 -13.52
C PRO A 77 -0.61 -4.52 -12.76
N ASN A 78 -0.58 -5.18 -11.59
CA ASN A 78 0.66 -5.34 -10.85
C ASN A 78 1.64 -6.26 -11.58
N LEU A 79 1.14 -7.35 -12.19
CA LEU A 79 1.95 -8.22 -13.05
C LEU A 79 2.51 -7.45 -14.25
N TYR A 80 1.68 -6.68 -14.98
CA TYR A 80 2.16 -5.85 -16.10
C TYR A 80 3.20 -4.81 -15.67
N LYS A 81 2.96 -4.12 -14.55
CA LYS A 81 3.92 -3.16 -13.98
C LYS A 81 5.24 -3.85 -13.65
N TRP A 82 5.19 -5.06 -13.13
CA TRP A 82 6.36 -5.87 -12.81
C TRP A 82 7.08 -6.36 -14.08
N MET A 83 6.37 -6.79 -15.12
CA MET A 83 6.94 -7.18 -16.40
C MET A 83 7.64 -5.99 -17.08
N LYS A 84 7.00 -4.82 -17.11
CA LYS A 84 7.58 -3.57 -17.62
C LYS A 84 8.85 -3.18 -16.86
N LYS A 85 8.86 -3.32 -15.53
CA LYS A 85 10.06 -3.09 -14.70
C LYS A 85 11.20 -4.04 -15.05
N ASN A 86 10.90 -5.31 -15.30
CA ASN A 86 11.90 -6.34 -15.59
C ASN A 86 12.26 -6.46 -17.08
N LYS A 87 11.72 -5.59 -17.94
CA LYS A 87 11.91 -5.61 -19.40
C LYS A 87 11.49 -6.94 -20.04
N ILE A 88 10.49 -7.61 -19.47
CA ILE A 88 9.93 -8.84 -20.02
C ILE A 88 8.87 -8.45 -21.07
N PRO A 89 8.96 -8.93 -22.32
CA PRO A 89 7.96 -8.65 -23.35
C PRO A 89 6.62 -9.25 -22.92
N TYR A 90 5.54 -8.49 -23.09
CA TYR A 90 4.18 -8.88 -22.70
C TYR A 90 3.18 -8.62 -23.81
#